data_AF-D9VXL9-F1
#
_entry.id   AF-D9VXL9-F1
#
_cell.length_a   1.000
_cell.length_b   1.000
_cell.length_c   1.000
_cell.angle_alpha   90.00
_cell.angle_beta   90.00
_cell.angle_gamma   90.00
#
_symmetry.space_group_name_H-M   'P 1'
#
loop_
_entity.id
_entity.type
_entity.pdbx_description
1 polymer ?
#
loop_
_entity_poly.entity_id
_entity_poly.type
_entity_poly.pdbx_seq_one_letter_code
_entity_poly.pdbx_strand_id
1 'polypeptide(L)'
;MVPRSVAGPHVGRGDASGLPPRRAPYPSLVHRHSGAALMADIYDYGGKRKLERVVAVLPNVQAELDKRRFQIAVRAEELLLQARAESAYAEGHSSIDVADGDVDKYVILDDDRGDKAALSIEFGRAEQFITRKRKDGQTYLDIIPAADGLFILTRAANLTKRRRGKVHLD
;
A
#
# COMPACT_ATOMS: atom_id res chain seq x y z
N MET A 1 -1.40 -49.06 55.68
CA MET A 1 -1.70 -49.22 54.25
C MET A 1 -2.15 -47.85 53.74
N VAL A 2 -1.25 -47.09 53.11
CA VAL A 2 -1.53 -45.71 52.65
C VAL A 2 -1.93 -45.77 51.18
N PRO A 3 -3.04 -45.13 50.76
CA PRO A 3 -3.44 -45.14 49.36
C PRO A 3 -2.44 -44.34 48.50
N ARG A 4 -2.03 -44.92 47.37
CA ARG A 4 -1.20 -44.26 46.36
C ARG A 4 -1.96 -43.08 45.75
N SER A 5 -1.30 -41.94 45.63
CA SER A 5 -1.81 -40.78 44.92
C SER A 5 -2.12 -41.13 43.46
N VAL A 6 -3.31 -40.75 43.00
CA VAL A 6 -3.69 -40.85 41.59
C VAL A 6 -3.03 -39.70 40.84
N ALA A 7 -2.31 -40.01 39.76
CA ALA A 7 -1.71 -39.00 38.89
C ALA A 7 -2.83 -38.18 38.21
N GLY A 8 -2.96 -36.90 38.59
CA GLY A 8 -3.78 -35.94 37.87
C GLY A 8 -3.19 -35.62 36.49
N PRO A 9 -4.00 -35.16 35.52
CA PRO A 9 -3.50 -34.82 34.20
C PRO A 9 -2.45 -33.72 34.33
N HIS A 10 -1.27 -33.98 33.78
CA HIS A 10 -0.15 -33.05 33.74
C HIS A 10 -0.58 -31.76 33.05
N VAL A 11 -0.90 -30.73 33.85
CA VAL A 11 -1.03 -29.36 33.33
C VAL A 11 0.40 -28.88 33.12
N GLY A 12 0.93 -29.13 31.92
CA GLY A 12 2.26 -28.67 31.55
C GLY A 12 2.36 -27.15 31.75
N ARG A 13 3.46 -26.70 32.37
CA ARG A 13 3.91 -25.31 32.38
C ARG A 13 4.36 -24.88 30.97
N GLY A 14 3.50 -25.04 29.98
CA GLY A 14 3.69 -24.52 28.64
C GLY A 14 3.26 -23.06 28.63
N ASP A 15 4.12 -22.21 28.09
CA ASP A 15 3.79 -20.83 27.77
C ASP A 15 2.49 -20.79 26.95
N ALA A 16 1.49 -20.00 27.37
CA ALA A 16 0.16 -20.01 26.77
C ALA A 16 0.16 -19.63 25.28
N SER A 17 1.27 -19.06 24.80
CA SER A 17 1.56 -18.71 23.42
C SER A 17 1.78 -19.90 22.49
N GLY A 18 2.09 -21.09 23.02
CA GLY A 18 2.34 -22.31 22.23
C GLY A 18 1.17 -23.28 22.13
N LEU A 19 0.04 -22.98 22.79
CA LEU A 19 -1.14 -23.83 22.74
C LEU A 19 -1.97 -23.52 21.48
N PRO A 20 -2.48 -24.54 20.78
CA PRO A 20 -3.41 -24.30 19.68
C PRO A 20 -4.63 -23.51 20.21
N PRO A 21 -5.23 -22.63 19.38
CA PRO A 21 -6.40 -21.87 19.79
C PRO A 21 -7.49 -22.83 20.27
N ARG A 22 -8.01 -22.60 21.47
CA ARG A 22 -9.10 -23.41 22.02
C ARG A 22 -10.33 -23.21 21.15
N ARG A 23 -10.70 -24.24 20.40
CA ARG A 23 -11.97 -24.25 19.67
C ARG A 23 -13.11 -24.41 20.66
N ALA A 24 -14.16 -23.61 20.50
CA ALA A 24 -15.41 -23.88 21.18
C ALA A 24 -15.91 -25.26 20.71
N PRO A 25 -16.36 -26.14 21.63
CA PRO A 25 -16.85 -27.47 21.25
C PRO A 25 -18.07 -27.41 20.31
N TYR A 26 -18.80 -26.28 20.35
CA TYR A 26 -19.93 -26.00 19.48
C TYR A 26 -19.77 -24.62 18.85
N PRO A 27 -19.01 -24.49 17.75
CA PRO A 27 -18.76 -23.20 17.11
C PRO A 27 -20.06 -22.58 16.54
N SER A 28 -21.09 -23.39 16.30
CA SER A 28 -22.44 -22.96 15.92
C SER A 28 -23.23 -22.27 17.03
N LEU A 29 -22.87 -22.48 18.30
CA LEU A 29 -23.51 -21.86 19.47
C LEU A 29 -22.90 -20.50 19.83
N VAL A 30 -21.82 -20.10 19.17
CA VAL A 30 -21.26 -18.75 19.31
C VAL A 30 -22.14 -17.80 18.53
N HIS A 31 -22.76 -16.83 19.20
CA HIS A 31 -23.50 -15.76 18.52
C HIS A 31 -22.56 -15.02 17.56
N ARG A 32 -22.88 -15.05 16.26
CA ARG A 32 -22.10 -14.35 15.24
C ARG A 32 -22.95 -13.28 14.57
N HIS A 33 -22.28 -12.20 14.21
CA HIS A 33 -22.74 -11.32 13.14
C HIS A 33 -22.62 -12.08 11.82
N SER A 34 -23.58 -11.93 10.91
CA SER A 34 -23.55 -12.60 9.61
C SER A 34 -22.29 -12.20 8.85
N GLY A 35 -21.45 -13.18 8.49
CA GLY A 35 -20.19 -12.95 7.77
C GLY A 35 -18.91 -12.95 8.63
N ALA A 36 -18.99 -13.19 9.94
CA ALA A 36 -17.82 -13.29 10.81
C ALA A 36 -17.11 -14.65 10.74
N ALA A 37 -15.81 -14.66 10.43
CA ALA A 37 -14.94 -15.84 10.60
C ALA A 37 -14.43 -15.94 12.05
N LEU A 38 -14.32 -17.16 12.61
CA LEU A 38 -13.68 -17.33 13.92
C LEU A 38 -12.16 -17.16 13.79
N MET A 39 -11.53 -16.60 14.82
CA MET A 39 -10.05 -16.55 14.91
C MET A 39 -9.43 -17.95 14.85
N ALA A 40 -10.14 -18.97 15.35
CA ALA A 40 -9.74 -20.37 15.19
C ALA A 40 -9.70 -20.80 13.72
N ASP A 41 -10.72 -20.43 12.92
CA ASP A 41 -10.78 -20.76 11.49
C ASP A 41 -9.65 -20.05 10.72
N ILE A 42 -9.31 -18.81 11.11
CA ILE A 42 -8.19 -18.05 10.54
C ILE A 42 -6.84 -18.71 10.88
N TYR A 43 -6.68 -19.20 12.11
CA TYR A 43 -5.46 -19.89 12.57
C TYR A 43 -5.27 -21.27 11.93
N ASP A 44 -6.33 -22.06 11.76
CA ASP A 44 -6.24 -23.39 11.14
C ASP A 44 -5.87 -23.33 9.65
N TYR A 45 -6.25 -22.25 8.97
CA TYR A 45 -5.79 -21.96 7.60
C TYR A 45 -4.28 -21.61 7.53
N GLY A 46 -3.69 -21.18 8.64
CA GLY A 46 -2.30 -20.71 8.76
C GLY A 46 -1.23 -21.79 8.62
N GLY A 47 -1.61 -23.08 8.57
CA GLY A 47 -0.66 -24.18 8.40
C GLY A 47 0.11 -24.20 7.07
N LYS A 48 -0.33 -23.42 6.06
CA LYS A 48 0.33 -23.32 4.73
C LYS A 48 0.37 -21.90 4.12
N ARG A 49 -0.27 -20.90 4.73
CA ARG A 49 -0.26 -19.49 4.28
C ARG A 49 0.01 -18.57 5.47
N LYS A 50 0.78 -17.50 5.22
CA LYS A 50 1.02 -16.41 6.18
C LYS A 50 -0.33 -15.82 6.61
N LEU A 51 -0.62 -15.81 7.91
CA LEU A 51 -1.90 -15.37 8.51
C LEU A 51 -2.31 -13.96 8.04
N GLU A 52 -1.31 -13.13 7.77
CA GLU A 52 -1.43 -11.79 7.19
C GLU A 52 -2.18 -11.80 5.85
N ARG A 53 -1.88 -12.76 4.96
CA ARG A 53 -2.55 -12.87 3.66
C ARG A 53 -4.01 -13.27 3.82
N VAL A 54 -4.32 -14.11 4.81
CA VAL A 54 -5.69 -14.54 5.09
C VAL A 54 -6.53 -13.37 5.59
N VAL A 55 -5.98 -12.55 6.50
CA VAL A 55 -6.65 -11.34 6.98
C VAL A 55 -6.85 -10.33 5.85
N ALA A 56 -5.83 -10.15 5.01
CA ALA A 56 -5.85 -9.12 3.98
C ALA A 56 -6.92 -9.37 2.89
N VAL A 57 -7.29 -10.63 2.62
CA VAL A 57 -8.34 -10.97 1.63
C VAL A 57 -9.76 -10.98 2.20
N LEU A 58 -9.94 -10.69 3.50
CA LEU A 58 -11.28 -10.68 4.10
C LEU A 58 -12.15 -9.58 3.45
N PRO A 59 -13.45 -9.85 3.18
CA PRO A 59 -14.32 -8.89 2.48
C PRO A 59 -14.37 -7.51 3.13
N ASN A 60 -14.42 -7.45 4.47
CA ASN A 60 -14.45 -6.19 5.21
C ASN A 60 -13.14 -5.41 5.09
N VAL A 61 -12.00 -6.10 5.00
CA VAL A 61 -10.70 -5.46 4.82
C VAL A 61 -10.61 -4.89 3.41
N GLN A 62 -10.96 -5.69 2.40
CA GLN A 62 -10.98 -5.25 1.00
C GLN A 62 -11.95 -4.07 0.78
N ALA A 63 -13.13 -4.10 1.36
CA ALA A 63 -14.10 -3.01 1.29
C ALA A 63 -13.58 -1.70 1.92
N GLU A 64 -12.89 -1.78 3.06
CA GLU A 64 -12.27 -0.60 3.67
C GLU A 64 -11.09 -0.10 2.82
N LEU A 65 -10.27 -0.98 2.24
CA LEU A 65 -9.20 -0.60 1.31
C LEU A 65 -9.77 0.11 0.07
N ASP A 66 -10.87 -0.38 -0.50
CA ASP A 66 -11.55 0.25 -1.63
C ASP A 66 -12.06 1.66 -1.28
N LYS A 67 -12.68 1.80 -0.11
CA LYS A 67 -13.13 3.11 0.40
C LYS A 67 -11.96 4.08 0.57
N ARG A 68 -10.84 3.62 1.13
CA ARG A 68 -9.63 4.44 1.32
C ARG A 68 -9.01 4.82 -0.01
N ARG A 69 -8.87 3.87 -0.93
CA ARG A 69 -8.39 4.10 -2.29
C ARG A 69 -9.22 5.18 -2.98
N PHE A 70 -10.55 5.06 -2.97
CA PHE A 70 -11.44 6.03 -3.56
C PHE A 70 -11.24 7.44 -2.98
N GLN A 71 -11.17 7.56 -1.65
CA GLN A 71 -10.92 8.85 -0.99
C GLN A 71 -9.58 9.47 -1.40
N ILE A 72 -8.53 8.65 -1.51
CA ILE A 72 -7.20 9.11 -1.92
C ILE A 72 -7.21 9.51 -3.40
N ALA A 73 -7.84 8.73 -4.27
CA ALA A 73 -7.93 9.02 -5.70
C ALA A 73 -8.64 10.37 -5.96
N VAL A 74 -9.81 10.59 -5.35
CA VAL A 74 -10.55 11.86 -5.49
C VAL A 74 -9.72 13.06 -5.01
N ARG A 75 -9.03 12.93 -3.87
CA ARG A 75 -8.13 13.99 -3.38
C ARG A 75 -6.94 14.22 -4.31
N ALA A 76 -6.38 13.15 -4.87
CA ALA A 76 -5.26 13.24 -5.79
C ALA A 76 -5.68 13.93 -7.09
N GLU A 77 -6.88 13.65 -7.60
CA GLU A 77 -7.45 14.34 -8.76
C GLU A 77 -7.64 15.83 -8.48
N GLU A 78 -8.21 16.19 -7.32
CA GLU A 78 -8.37 17.58 -6.91
C GLU A 78 -7.02 18.32 -6.86
N LEU A 79 -6.02 17.71 -6.22
CA LEU A 79 -4.67 18.28 -6.13
C LEU A 79 -3.99 18.38 -7.49
N LEU A 80 -4.22 17.42 -8.38
CA LEU A 80 -3.69 17.45 -9.75
C LEU A 80 -4.35 18.59 -10.55
N LEU A 81 -5.66 18.77 -10.43
CA LEU A 81 -6.37 19.89 -11.09
C LEU A 81 -5.89 21.26 -10.57
N GLN A 82 -5.71 21.40 -9.26
CA GLN A 82 -5.13 22.61 -8.66
C GLN A 82 -3.72 22.86 -9.20
N ALA A 83 -2.88 21.82 -9.24
CA ALA A 83 -1.55 21.91 -9.80
C ALA A 83 -1.55 22.33 -11.28
N ARG A 84 -2.48 21.83 -12.10
CA ARG A 84 -2.64 22.25 -13.50
C ARG A 84 -3.04 23.71 -13.64
N ALA A 85 -3.90 24.20 -12.73
CA ALA A 85 -4.34 25.59 -12.75
C ALA A 85 -3.23 26.57 -12.32
N GLU A 86 -2.39 26.16 -11.36
CA GLU A 86 -1.32 27.00 -10.80
C GLU A 86 0.00 26.90 -11.56
N SER A 87 0.26 25.75 -12.21
CA SER A 87 1.56 25.42 -12.78
C SER A 87 1.44 24.96 -14.23
N ALA A 88 2.10 25.68 -15.12
CA ALA A 88 2.27 25.29 -16.52
C ALA A 88 3.01 23.96 -16.71
N TYR A 89 3.63 23.38 -15.66
CA TYR A 89 4.39 22.13 -15.74
C TYR A 89 3.51 20.87 -15.69
N ALA A 90 2.31 20.97 -15.11
CA ALA A 90 1.30 19.94 -15.21
C ALA A 90 0.49 20.18 -16.49
N GLU A 91 1.17 20.15 -17.64
CA GLU A 91 0.47 20.00 -18.92
C GLU A 91 -0.39 18.72 -18.83
N GLY A 92 -1.58 18.71 -19.45
CA GLY A 92 -2.63 17.69 -19.26
C GLY A 92 -2.30 16.24 -19.62
N HIS A 93 -1.02 15.87 -19.64
CA HIS A 93 -0.45 14.55 -19.86
C HIS A 93 -0.52 13.63 -18.64
N SER A 94 -0.71 14.17 -17.43
CA SER A 94 -0.72 13.35 -16.22
C SER A 94 -2.14 12.99 -15.80
N SER A 95 -2.42 11.80 -15.31
CA SER A 95 -3.75 11.41 -14.82
C SER A 95 -3.67 10.60 -13.52
N ILE A 96 -4.78 10.51 -12.80
CA ILE A 96 -4.91 9.61 -11.65
C ILE A 96 -5.64 8.37 -12.10
N ASP A 97 -5.06 7.21 -11.84
CA ASP A 97 -5.67 5.91 -12.10
C ASP A 97 -5.73 5.06 -10.83
N VAL A 98 -6.56 4.03 -10.85
CA VAL A 98 -6.73 3.08 -9.77
C VAL A 98 -6.54 1.66 -10.29
N ALA A 99 -5.69 0.90 -9.61
CA ALA A 99 -5.45 -0.49 -9.96
C ALA A 99 -5.68 -1.41 -8.76
N ASP A 100 -6.07 -2.64 -9.06
CA ASP A 100 -6.20 -3.72 -8.10
C ASP A 100 -5.03 -4.71 -8.27
N GLY A 101 -4.36 -5.02 -7.17
CA GLY A 101 -3.53 -6.21 -7.06
C GLY A 101 -4.30 -7.39 -6.47
N ASP A 102 -3.59 -8.47 -6.17
CA ASP A 102 -4.15 -9.66 -5.50
C ASP A 102 -4.77 -9.35 -4.12
N VAL A 103 -4.22 -8.34 -3.46
CA VAL A 103 -4.55 -7.94 -2.08
C VAL A 103 -4.51 -6.42 -1.94
N ASP A 104 -3.57 -5.79 -2.63
CA ASP A 104 -3.31 -4.37 -2.54
C ASP A 104 -4.22 -3.55 -3.47
N LYS A 105 -4.48 -2.32 -3.05
CA LYS A 105 -5.28 -1.33 -3.78
C LYS A 105 -4.38 -0.13 -4.08
N TYR A 106 -4.18 0.19 -5.35
CA TYR A 106 -3.26 1.24 -5.78
C TYR A 106 -4.01 2.49 -6.25
N VAL A 107 -3.40 3.63 -5.97
CA VAL A 107 -3.68 4.92 -6.63
C VAL A 107 -2.40 5.32 -7.35
N ILE A 108 -2.51 5.52 -8.65
CA ILE A 108 -1.37 5.70 -9.54
C ILE A 108 -1.45 7.11 -10.12
N LEU A 109 -0.32 7.81 -10.10
CA LEU A 109 -0.13 9.02 -10.89
C LEU A 109 0.58 8.59 -12.18
N ASP A 110 -0.14 8.62 -13.29
CA ASP A 110 0.39 8.29 -14.61
C ASP A 110 0.71 9.57 -15.39
N ASP A 111 1.63 9.48 -16.35
CA ASP A 111 1.96 10.57 -17.27
C ASP A 111 2.33 10.01 -18.64
N ASP A 112 1.71 10.53 -19.71
CA ASP A 112 1.94 10.07 -21.09
C ASP A 112 3.41 10.14 -21.54
N ARG A 113 4.22 11.00 -20.89
CA ARG A 113 5.67 11.13 -21.15
C ARG A 113 6.49 10.02 -20.48
N GLY A 114 5.84 9.19 -19.65
CA GLY A 114 6.37 8.01 -18.97
C GLY A 114 6.62 8.21 -17.47
N ASP A 115 6.90 7.11 -16.77
CA ASP A 115 7.03 7.03 -15.30
C ASP A 115 7.99 8.07 -14.69
N LYS A 116 9.05 8.44 -15.42
CA LYS A 116 10.01 9.44 -14.95
C LYS A 116 9.38 10.83 -14.85
N ALA A 117 8.44 11.16 -15.72
CA ALA A 117 7.70 12.42 -15.66
C ALA A 117 6.76 12.44 -14.45
N ALA A 118 5.97 11.37 -14.23
CA ALA A 118 5.13 11.21 -13.05
C ALA A 118 5.94 11.31 -11.74
N LEU A 119 7.09 10.65 -11.67
CA LEU A 119 8.00 10.75 -10.52
C LEU A 119 8.56 12.16 -10.31
N SER A 120 8.82 12.89 -11.40
CA SER A 120 9.29 14.28 -11.33
C SER A 120 8.19 15.24 -10.87
N ILE A 121 6.93 14.93 -11.16
CA ILE A 121 5.77 15.68 -10.64
C ILE A 121 5.61 15.41 -9.13
N GLU A 122 5.69 14.16 -8.71
CA GLU A 122 5.50 13.78 -7.30
C GLU A 122 6.63 14.29 -6.41
N PHE A 123 7.89 14.02 -6.78
CA PHE A 123 9.05 14.27 -5.93
C PHE A 123 9.92 15.46 -6.34
N GLY A 124 9.63 16.05 -7.50
CA GLY A 124 10.47 17.09 -8.09
C GLY A 124 11.64 16.50 -8.88
N ARG A 125 12.39 17.39 -9.51
CA ARG A 125 13.60 17.06 -10.27
C ARG A 125 14.66 18.14 -10.11
N ALA A 126 15.91 17.72 -10.15
CA ALA A 126 17.02 18.63 -10.37
C ALA A 126 17.06 19.08 -11.83
N GLU A 127 17.82 20.14 -12.09
CA GLU A 127 18.12 20.57 -13.46
C GLU A 127 18.81 19.43 -14.23
N GLN A 128 18.40 19.22 -15.48
CA GLN A 128 18.97 18.18 -16.34
C GLN A 128 19.38 18.74 -17.69
N PHE A 129 20.58 18.35 -18.12
CA PHE A 129 21.11 18.67 -19.44
C PHE A 129 20.92 17.47 -20.36
N ILE A 130 20.07 17.61 -21.37
CA ILE A 130 19.78 16.54 -22.33
C ILE A 130 20.29 16.95 -23.71
N THR A 131 21.07 16.07 -24.34
CA THR A 131 21.47 16.30 -25.72
C THR A 131 20.37 15.80 -26.66
N ARG A 132 19.70 16.71 -27.37
CA ARG A 132 18.67 16.37 -28.36
C ARG A 132 19.21 16.54 -29.78
N LYS A 133 18.81 15.64 -30.69
CA LYS A 133 19.08 15.78 -32.13
C LYS A 133 17.93 16.53 -32.79
N ARG A 134 18.26 17.60 -33.53
CA ARG A 134 17.33 18.21 -34.48
C ARG A 134 17.13 17.30 -35.70
N LYS A 135 16.06 17.59 -36.45
CA LYS A 135 15.78 16.96 -37.76
C LYS A 135 16.96 17.10 -38.74
N ASP A 136 17.77 18.13 -38.56
CA ASP A 136 18.92 18.47 -39.42
C ASP A 136 20.20 17.71 -39.03
N GLY A 137 20.12 16.74 -38.11
CA GLY A 137 21.24 15.91 -37.66
C GLY A 137 22.15 16.55 -36.60
N GLN A 138 22.06 17.86 -36.38
CA GLN A 138 22.81 18.56 -35.33
C GLN A 138 22.27 18.27 -33.93
N THR A 139 23.18 18.02 -32.98
CA THR A 139 22.87 17.89 -31.56
C THR A 139 22.92 19.25 -30.87
N TYR A 140 21.92 19.56 -30.05
CA TYR A 140 21.94 20.72 -29.16
C TYR A 140 21.67 20.29 -27.72
N LEU A 141 22.15 21.08 -26.78
CA LEU A 141 21.97 20.85 -25.36
C LEU A 141 20.69 21.55 -24.92
N ASP A 142 19.73 20.76 -24.44
CA ASP A 142 18.44 21.20 -23.94
C ASP A 142 18.48 21.15 -22.40
N ILE A 143 18.00 22.22 -21.77
CA ILE A 143 18.03 22.36 -20.31
C ILE A 143 16.61 22.17 -19.80
N ILE A 144 16.40 21.09 -19.06
CA ILE A 144 15.17 20.92 -18.30
C ILE A 144 15.37 21.59 -16.94
N PRO A 145 14.61 22.65 -16.61
CA PRO A 145 14.78 23.35 -15.35
C PRO A 145 14.43 22.45 -14.17
N ALA A 146 15.10 22.73 -13.04
CA ALA A 146 14.73 22.15 -11.76
C ALA A 146 13.28 22.52 -11.41
N ALA A 147 12.58 21.59 -10.78
CA ALA A 147 11.22 21.82 -10.32
C ALA A 147 11.00 21.13 -8.97
N ASP A 148 10.30 21.81 -8.08
CA ASP A 148 9.91 21.25 -6.80
C ASP A 148 8.82 20.19 -6.98
N GLY A 149 8.86 19.17 -6.12
CA GLY A 149 7.83 18.14 -6.10
C GLY A 149 6.51 18.67 -5.57
N LEU A 150 5.42 18.29 -6.25
CA LEU A 150 4.06 18.67 -5.86
C LEU A 150 3.50 17.74 -4.78
N PHE A 151 4.08 16.55 -4.64
CA PHE A 151 3.70 15.52 -3.65
C PHE A 151 2.21 15.21 -3.68
N ILE A 152 1.63 15.05 -4.86
CA ILE A 152 0.18 14.89 -5.08
C ILE A 152 -0.32 13.65 -4.34
N LEU A 153 0.26 12.47 -4.61
CA LEU A 153 -0.16 11.22 -3.98
C LEU A 153 0.15 11.23 -2.49
N THR A 154 1.32 11.72 -2.12
CA THR A 154 1.77 11.81 -0.72
C THR A 154 0.80 12.67 0.11
N ARG A 155 0.39 13.83 -0.42
CA ARG A 155 -0.58 14.74 0.22
C ARG A 155 -1.98 14.13 0.23
N ALA A 156 -2.43 13.53 -0.87
CA ALA A 156 -3.74 12.91 -0.95
C ALA A 156 -3.92 11.79 0.10
N ALA A 157 -2.84 11.02 0.33
CA ALA A 157 -2.78 9.95 1.31
C ALA A 157 -2.47 10.42 2.75
N ASN A 158 -2.30 11.73 2.99
CA ASN A 158 -1.89 12.31 4.27
C ASN A 158 -0.60 11.68 4.84
N LEU A 159 0.34 11.35 3.96
CA LEU A 159 1.63 10.79 4.36
C LEU A 159 2.66 11.91 4.58
N THR A 160 3.65 11.62 5.42
CA THR A 160 4.77 12.55 5.60
C THR A 160 5.61 12.62 4.32
N LYS A 161 5.98 13.83 3.90
CA LYS A 161 6.83 14.04 2.71
C LYS A 161 8.18 13.36 2.91
N ARG A 162 8.40 12.24 2.22
CA ARG A 162 9.72 11.62 2.12
C ARG A 162 10.46 12.25 0.96
N ARG A 163 11.57 12.95 1.25
CA ARG A 163 12.53 13.36 0.21
C ARG A 163 13.21 12.09 -0.30
N ARG A 164 13.44 11.98 -1.62
CA ARG A 164 14.36 10.97 -2.16
C ARG A 164 15.69 11.15 -1.42
N GLY A 165 16.14 10.09 -0.73
CA GLY A 165 17.47 10.07 -0.13
C GLY A 165 18.50 10.40 -1.20
N LYS A 166 19.58 11.12 -0.83
CA LYS A 166 20.70 11.38 -1.73
C LYS A 166 21.13 10.06 -2.37
N VAL A 167 21.07 9.98 -3.69
CA VAL A 167 21.71 8.88 -4.43
C VAL A 167 23.21 9.07 -4.18
N HIS A 168 23.82 8.16 -3.41
CA HIS A 168 25.27 8.07 -3.37
C HIS A 168 25.71 7.66 -4.76
N LEU A 169 26.31 8.61 -5.48
CA LEU A 169 27.09 8.32 -6.68
C LEU A 169 28.45 7.89 -6.16
N ASP A 170 28.76 6.61 -6.30
CA ASP A 170 30.11 6.06 -6.13
C ASP A 170 31.06 6.62 -7.19
#